data_AF-A0A9D9M6F1-F1
#
_entry.id   AF-A0A9D9M6F1-F1
#
_cell.length_a   1.000
_cell.length_b   1.000
_cell.length_c   1.000
_cell.angle_alpha   90.00
_cell.angle_beta   90.00
_cell.angle_gamma   90.00
#
_symmetry.space_group_name_H-M   'P 1'
#
loop_
_entity.id
_entity.type
_entity.pdbx_description
1 polymer ?
#
loop_
_entity_poly.entity_id
_entity_poly.type
_entity_poly.pdbx_seq_one_letter_code
_entity_poly.pdbx_strand_id
1 'polypeptide(L)'
;MKKRIIIFLLVLLSVNLYSQDLTKINIEEYILDPKITSILVDEIKDIEYPHIYQQNNNIYVLGWSRDGHLAFIENRSIDGRGGHDLHFTIQDMVEDVNVYYKKIKWYDDDNDGENPELAQTFKECILNNSNEFNNELTKYKIILNPVKVEWLPALDKNGNKIDFQISNSKEYTGEFGLPHMDYDIIAIKNNKFKLLSVIENKMCDYAMPTAYIKSPYEDRIALIVADEEYVYEGNEIFVNFYGCNVNIGFTNER
;
A
#
# COMPACT_ATOMS: atom_id res chain seq x y z
N MET A 1 -56.53 14.83 -10.82
CA MET A 1 -55.77 15.77 -11.68
C MET A 1 -55.16 16.83 -10.77
N LYS A 2 -53.86 17.12 -10.65
CA LYS A 2 -52.64 16.76 -11.38
C LYS A 2 -51.51 16.63 -10.34
N LYS A 3 -50.71 15.57 -10.45
CA LYS A 3 -49.36 15.49 -9.86
C LYS A 3 -48.50 16.56 -10.53
N ARG A 4 -47.79 17.38 -9.76
CA ARG A 4 -46.54 18.02 -10.21
C ARG A 4 -45.54 18.01 -9.06
N ILE A 5 -44.88 16.85 -8.96
CA ILE A 5 -43.52 16.72 -8.48
C ILE A 5 -42.64 17.45 -9.49
N ILE A 6 -41.99 18.54 -9.08
CA ILE A 6 -40.77 19.02 -9.72
C ILE A 6 -39.76 19.23 -8.59
N ILE A 7 -39.05 18.14 -8.31
CA ILE A 7 -37.79 18.09 -7.58
C ILE A 7 -36.82 18.96 -8.39
N PHE A 8 -36.48 20.15 -7.90
CA PHE A 8 -35.51 21.04 -8.54
C PHE A 8 -34.50 21.63 -7.57
N LEU A 9 -34.19 20.92 -6.48
CA LEU A 9 -33.29 21.42 -5.44
C LEU A 9 -32.23 20.41 -4.96
N LEU A 10 -31.75 19.51 -5.82
CA LEU A 10 -30.78 18.48 -5.39
C LEU A 10 -29.74 18.06 -6.44
N VAL A 11 -29.46 18.90 -7.46
CA VAL A 11 -28.45 18.57 -8.49
C VAL A 11 -27.35 19.64 -8.65
N LEU A 12 -27.42 20.77 -7.93
CA LEU A 12 -26.39 21.83 -8.01
C LEU A 12 -25.40 21.85 -6.83
N LEU A 13 -25.46 20.86 -5.93
CA LEU A 13 -24.53 20.72 -4.79
C LEU A 13 -23.57 19.53 -4.92
N SER A 14 -23.53 18.86 -6.07
CA SER A 14 -22.75 17.63 -6.26
C SER A 14 -21.63 17.78 -7.28
N VAL A 15 -20.93 18.92 -7.34
CA VAL A 15 -19.63 18.99 -8.04
C VAL A 15 -18.70 20.07 -7.48
N ASN A 16 -18.57 20.20 -6.16
CA ASN A 16 -17.23 20.49 -5.64
C ASN A 16 -16.54 19.13 -5.52
N LEU A 17 -16.26 18.52 -6.68
CA LEU A 17 -15.20 17.54 -6.80
C LEU A 17 -13.97 18.29 -6.31
N TYR A 18 -13.53 17.98 -5.09
CA TYR A 18 -12.27 18.47 -4.56
C TYR A 18 -11.19 17.97 -5.51
N SER A 19 -10.84 18.75 -6.53
CA SER A 19 -9.61 18.50 -7.28
C SER A 19 -8.49 18.74 -6.29
N GLN A 20 -7.93 17.64 -5.79
CA GLN A 20 -6.79 17.69 -4.91
C GLN A 20 -5.57 18.05 -5.73
N ASP A 21 -4.76 18.92 -5.16
CA ASP A 21 -3.63 19.52 -5.84
C ASP A 21 -2.34 19.02 -5.17
N LEU A 22 -1.70 18.05 -5.81
CA LEU A 22 -0.42 17.48 -5.39
C LEU A 22 0.67 18.53 -5.16
N THR A 23 0.59 19.70 -5.80
CA THR A 23 1.56 20.78 -5.60
C THR A 23 1.49 21.40 -4.20
N LYS A 24 0.41 21.17 -3.46
CA LYS A 24 0.18 21.67 -2.10
C LYS A 24 0.31 20.59 -1.02
N ILE A 25 0.62 19.34 -1.41
CA ILE A 25 0.78 18.24 -0.44
C ILE A 25 2.11 18.35 0.26
N ASN A 26 2.09 18.24 1.59
CA ASN A 26 3.28 17.94 2.38
C ASN A 26 3.47 16.43 2.45
N ILE A 27 4.30 15.87 1.57
CA ILE A 27 4.52 14.42 1.48
C ILE A 27 5.01 13.78 2.79
N GLU A 28 5.71 14.52 3.65
CA GLU A 28 6.19 14.03 4.95
C GLU A 28 5.03 13.63 5.88
N GLU A 29 3.87 14.27 5.76
CA GLU A 29 2.69 13.95 6.57
C GLU A 29 2.01 12.64 6.18
N TYR A 30 2.38 12.08 5.03
CA TYR A 30 1.75 10.90 4.44
C TYR A 30 2.69 9.69 4.41
N ILE A 31 3.90 9.81 4.97
CA ILE A 31 4.87 8.73 5.02
C ILE A 31 4.41 7.62 5.98
N LEU A 32 4.60 6.37 5.57
CA LEU A 32 4.33 5.17 6.37
C LEU A 32 5.31 5.07 7.56
N ASP A 33 4.84 4.58 8.72
CA ASP A 33 5.66 4.48 9.94
C ASP A 33 6.87 3.55 9.73
N PRO A 34 8.13 4.04 9.87
CA PRO A 34 9.36 3.24 9.71
C PRO A 34 9.44 2.02 10.64
N LYS A 35 8.63 1.99 11.72
CA LYS A 35 8.57 0.85 12.61
C LYS A 35 8.12 -0.44 11.92
N ILE A 36 7.37 -0.37 10.80
CA ILE A 36 6.90 -1.58 10.07
C ILE A 36 8.09 -2.43 9.66
N THR A 37 9.10 -1.80 9.08
CA THR A 37 10.38 -2.43 8.78
C THR A 37 11.00 -3.03 10.03
N SER A 38 11.12 -2.23 11.09
CA SER A 38 11.88 -2.63 12.28
C SER A 38 11.30 -3.88 12.97
N ILE A 39 9.98 -4.05 12.96
CA ILE A 39 9.34 -5.25 13.53
C ILE A 39 9.73 -6.49 12.74
N LEU A 40 9.75 -6.42 11.40
CA LEU A 40 10.18 -7.56 10.58
C LEU A 40 11.63 -7.91 10.84
N VAL A 41 12.51 -6.91 10.86
CA VAL A 41 13.93 -7.11 11.21
C VAL A 41 14.05 -7.81 12.55
N ASP A 42 13.26 -7.37 13.52
CA ASP A 42 13.28 -7.90 14.87
C ASP A 42 12.75 -9.34 14.97
N GLU A 43 11.78 -9.72 14.15
CA GLU A 43 11.20 -11.07 14.12
C GLU A 43 12.01 -12.05 13.24
N ILE A 44 12.83 -11.54 12.32
CA ILE A 44 13.63 -12.32 11.37
C ILE A 44 15.14 -12.35 11.76
N LYS A 45 15.46 -11.95 13.00
CA LYS A 45 16.85 -11.78 13.54
C LYS A 45 17.81 -12.95 13.38
N ASP A 46 17.31 -14.16 13.09
CA ASP A 46 18.12 -15.37 12.94
C ASP A 46 18.66 -15.57 11.51
N ILE A 47 18.32 -14.71 10.54
CA ILE A 47 18.89 -14.73 9.19
C ILE A 47 20.21 -13.94 9.19
N GLU A 48 21.31 -14.56 8.75
CA GLU A 48 22.61 -13.90 8.60
C GLU A 48 22.48 -12.72 7.62
N TYR A 49 22.43 -11.50 8.17
CA TYR A 49 22.50 -10.22 7.47
C TYR A 49 21.57 -10.06 6.26
N PRO A 50 20.23 -10.04 6.44
CA PRO A 50 19.41 -9.30 5.49
C PRO A 50 19.90 -7.84 5.52
N HIS A 51 20.43 -7.37 4.40
CA HIS A 51 20.71 -5.96 4.18
C HIS A 51 19.38 -5.24 4.09
N ILE A 52 18.79 -4.88 5.24
CA ILE A 52 17.45 -4.28 5.26
C ILE A 52 17.52 -2.84 4.72
N TYR A 53 17.39 -2.72 3.40
CA TYR A 53 17.28 -1.46 2.69
C TYR A 53 15.83 -0.97 2.57
N GLN A 54 15.03 -1.09 3.65
CA GLN A 54 13.85 -0.23 3.75
C GLN A 54 14.22 1.19 4.22
N GLN A 55 15.48 1.45 4.60
CA GLN A 55 15.96 2.82 4.85
C GLN A 55 15.89 3.73 3.61
N ASN A 56 15.86 3.15 2.40
CA ASN A 56 15.85 3.91 1.14
C ASN A 56 14.50 3.88 0.41
N ASN A 57 13.55 3.06 0.88
CA ASN A 57 12.24 2.88 0.25
C ASN A 57 11.13 3.53 1.10
N ASN A 58 10.64 4.70 0.68
CA ASN A 58 9.58 5.41 1.39
C ASN A 58 8.22 5.19 0.70
N ILE A 59 7.20 4.82 1.48
CA ILE A 59 5.82 4.76 1.00
C ILE A 59 5.02 5.92 1.57
N TYR A 60 4.44 6.73 0.70
CA TYR A 60 3.60 7.87 1.02
C TYR A 60 2.15 7.54 0.68
N VAL A 61 1.36 7.20 1.69
CA VAL A 61 -0.05 6.87 1.49
C VAL A 61 -0.86 8.16 1.46
N LEU A 62 -1.30 8.55 0.27
CA LEU A 62 -1.91 9.85 0.01
C LEU A 62 -3.33 9.96 0.58
N GLY A 63 -4.10 8.87 0.54
CA GLY A 63 -5.46 8.86 1.09
C GLY A 63 -6.37 7.81 0.48
N TRP A 64 -7.66 7.96 0.78
CA TRP A 64 -8.71 6.99 0.44
C TRP A 64 -9.83 7.62 -0.38
N SER A 65 -10.44 6.85 -1.26
CA SER A 65 -11.77 7.17 -1.78
C SER A 65 -12.86 6.56 -0.89
N ARG A 66 -14.08 7.06 -1.02
CA ARG A 66 -15.26 6.52 -0.32
C ARG A 66 -15.70 5.15 -0.81
N ASP A 67 -15.27 4.76 -2.02
CA ASP A 67 -15.59 3.48 -2.65
C ASP A 67 -14.48 2.44 -2.52
N GLY A 68 -13.47 2.70 -1.67
CA GLY A 68 -12.49 1.68 -1.27
C GLY A 68 -11.20 1.68 -2.07
N HIS A 69 -10.88 2.75 -2.80
CA HIS A 69 -9.59 2.90 -3.44
C HIS A 69 -8.58 3.54 -2.48
N LEU A 70 -7.36 3.02 -2.47
CA LEU A 70 -6.21 3.58 -1.76
C LEU A 70 -5.21 4.13 -2.78
N ALA A 71 -4.74 5.36 -2.56
CA ALA A 71 -3.66 5.94 -3.37
C ALA A 71 -2.39 6.06 -2.55
N PHE A 72 -1.26 5.69 -3.15
CA PHE A 72 0.05 5.82 -2.52
C PHE A 72 1.16 6.02 -3.56
N ILE A 73 2.27 6.59 -3.09
CA ILE A 73 3.50 6.75 -3.85
C ILE A 73 4.59 5.93 -3.15
N GLU A 74 5.32 5.12 -3.89
CA GLU A 74 6.54 4.48 -3.39
C GLU A 74 7.73 5.17 -4.05
N ASN A 75 8.69 5.60 -3.24
CA ASN A 75 10.03 5.95 -3.71
C ASN A 75 10.92 4.74 -3.46
N ARG A 76 11.40 4.08 -4.52
CA ARG A 76 12.25 2.89 -4.42
C ARG A 76 13.66 3.18 -4.88
N SER A 77 14.69 2.87 -4.09
CA SER A 77 16.08 2.92 -4.59
C SER A 77 16.32 1.82 -5.62
N ILE A 78 17.25 2.06 -6.55
CA ILE A 78 17.66 1.07 -7.55
C ILE A 78 19.06 0.59 -7.21
N ASP A 79 19.13 -0.59 -6.58
CA ASP A 79 20.40 -1.24 -6.27
C ASP A 79 21.23 -1.56 -7.52
N GLY A 80 22.55 -1.44 -7.36
CA GLY A 80 23.54 -1.74 -8.39
C GLY A 80 23.58 -0.78 -9.59
N ARG A 81 22.67 0.20 -9.68
CA ARG A 81 22.64 1.20 -10.76
C ARG A 81 22.66 2.65 -10.27
N GLY A 82 22.33 2.89 -9.01
CA GLY A 82 22.11 4.24 -8.49
C GLY A 82 20.77 4.83 -8.97
N GLY A 83 20.26 5.81 -8.22
CA GLY A 83 19.00 6.48 -8.50
C GLY A 83 17.76 5.81 -7.89
N HIS A 84 16.59 6.31 -8.26
CA HIS A 84 15.31 5.92 -7.67
C HIS A 84 14.23 5.70 -8.74
N ASP A 85 13.25 4.87 -8.39
CA ASP A 85 12.00 4.68 -9.11
C ASP A 85 10.85 5.24 -8.26
N LEU A 86 10.08 6.16 -8.83
CA LEU A 86 8.81 6.60 -8.26
C LEU A 86 7.69 5.74 -8.83
N HIS A 87 6.95 5.06 -7.95
CA HIS A 87 5.76 4.30 -8.30
C HIS A 87 4.53 5.01 -7.74
N PHE A 88 3.64 5.51 -8.59
CA PHE A 88 2.35 6.04 -8.17
C PHE A 88 1.26 5.01 -8.47
N THR A 89 0.55 4.58 -7.43
CA THR A 89 -0.43 3.49 -7.50
C THR A 89 -1.77 3.94 -6.93
N ILE A 90 -2.84 3.57 -7.61
CA ILE A 90 -4.19 3.55 -7.04
C ILE A 90 -4.67 2.11 -7.10
N GLN A 91 -4.94 1.55 -5.93
CA GLN A 91 -5.38 0.17 -5.75
C GLN A 91 -6.84 0.16 -5.30
N ASP A 92 -7.65 -0.68 -5.94
CA ASP A 92 -8.99 -1.02 -5.45
C ASP A 92 -8.83 -2.05 -4.33
N MET A 93 -9.18 -1.67 -3.10
CA MET A 93 -9.07 -2.52 -1.91
C MET A 93 -10.29 -3.44 -1.74
N VAL A 94 -11.22 -3.46 -2.70
CA VAL A 94 -12.34 -4.42 -2.74
C VAL A 94 -11.93 -5.65 -3.51
N GLU A 95 -11.39 -5.44 -4.71
CA GLU A 95 -10.97 -6.50 -5.64
C GLU A 95 -9.48 -6.82 -5.53
N ASP A 96 -8.73 -6.06 -4.74
CA ASP A 96 -7.28 -6.16 -4.55
C ASP A 96 -6.48 -6.07 -5.87
N VAL A 97 -6.88 -5.12 -6.74
CA VAL A 97 -6.23 -4.87 -8.03
C VAL A 97 -5.76 -3.43 -8.17
N ASN A 98 -4.63 -3.24 -8.84
CA ASN A 98 -4.14 -1.92 -9.22
C ASN A 98 -4.99 -1.37 -10.38
N VAL A 99 -5.80 -0.35 -10.11
CA VAL A 99 -6.64 0.32 -11.13
C VAL A 99 -5.89 1.44 -11.84
N TYR A 100 -4.76 1.87 -11.28
CA TYR A 100 -3.80 2.76 -11.93
C TYR A 100 -2.40 2.49 -11.39
N TYR A 101 -1.42 2.50 -12.28
CA TYR A 101 -0.01 2.37 -11.94
C TYR A 101 0.83 3.20 -12.91
N LYS A 102 1.73 4.02 -12.36
CA LYS A 102 2.75 4.72 -13.13
C LYS A 102 4.11 4.60 -12.46
N LYS A 103 5.07 4.08 -13.22
CA LYS A 103 6.48 4.03 -12.86
C LYS A 103 7.25 5.15 -13.55
N ILE A 104 8.03 5.91 -12.79
CA ILE A 104 8.89 6.97 -13.28
C ILE A 104 10.30 6.68 -12.79
N LYS A 105 11.19 6.42 -13.74
CA LYS A 105 12.61 6.24 -13.44
C LYS A 105 13.27 7.60 -13.42
N TRP A 106 14.07 7.85 -12.40
CA TRP A 106 14.91 9.04 -12.35
C TRP A 106 16.26 8.65 -11.75
N TYR A 107 17.28 8.86 -12.58
CA TYR A 107 18.66 8.54 -12.24
C TYR A 107 19.28 9.80 -11.67
N ASP A 108 19.96 9.65 -10.54
CA ASP A 108 20.90 10.67 -10.10
C ASP A 108 22.14 10.51 -10.99
N ASP A 109 22.40 11.50 -11.85
CA ASP A 109 23.55 11.46 -12.77
C ASP A 109 24.87 11.67 -12.00
N ASP A 110 24.82 12.08 -10.73
CA ASP A 110 25.99 12.34 -9.90
C ASP A 110 26.12 11.32 -8.76
N ASN A 111 27.05 10.38 -8.95
CA ASN A 111 27.63 9.59 -7.87
C ASN A 111 28.07 10.54 -6.74
N ASP A 112 27.60 10.29 -5.52
CA ASP A 112 28.05 10.89 -4.25
C ASP A 112 27.26 12.11 -3.71
N GLY A 113 26.08 12.46 -4.25
CA GLY A 113 25.25 13.57 -3.76
C GLY A 113 24.57 13.32 -2.41
N GLU A 114 24.74 14.24 -1.46
CA GLU A 114 24.15 14.17 -0.11
C GLU A 114 22.59 14.10 -0.12
N ASN A 115 22.04 13.44 0.89
CA ASN A 115 20.59 13.18 1.14
C ASN A 115 19.59 14.35 0.87
N PRO A 116 19.93 15.66 1.02
CA PRO A 116 19.00 16.74 0.70
C PRO A 116 18.62 16.85 -0.79
N GLU A 117 19.52 16.50 -1.70
CA GLU A 117 19.27 16.60 -3.16
C GLU A 117 18.26 15.54 -3.63
N LEU A 118 18.26 14.37 -3.01
CA LEU A 118 17.30 13.29 -3.28
C LEU A 118 15.88 13.69 -2.86
N ALA A 119 15.69 14.27 -1.67
CA ALA A 119 14.37 14.70 -1.21
C ALA A 119 13.77 15.81 -2.10
N GLN A 120 14.61 16.77 -2.51
CA GLN A 120 14.19 17.84 -3.41
C GLN A 120 13.83 17.29 -4.79
N THR A 121 14.64 16.39 -5.34
CA THR A 121 14.41 15.87 -6.68
C THR A 121 13.23 14.89 -6.73
N PHE A 122 12.97 14.14 -5.65
CA PHE A 122 11.74 13.36 -5.51
C PHE A 122 10.50 14.26 -5.55
N LYS A 123 10.54 15.39 -4.82
CA LYS A 123 9.48 16.39 -4.83
C LYS A 123 9.30 16.99 -6.22
N GLU A 124 10.37 17.32 -6.92
CA GLU A 124 10.33 17.81 -8.30
C GLU A 124 9.71 16.79 -9.26
N CYS A 125 10.04 15.51 -9.11
CA CYS A 125 9.44 14.43 -9.89
C CYS A 125 7.91 14.38 -9.69
N ILE A 126 7.44 14.49 -8.44
CA ILE A 126 6.00 14.59 -8.14
C ILE A 126 5.39 15.83 -8.78
N LEU A 127 6.03 16.99 -8.64
CA LEU A 127 5.53 18.27 -9.17
C LEU A 127 5.43 18.24 -10.70
N ASN A 128 6.43 17.70 -11.38
CA ASN A 128 6.47 17.57 -12.84
C ASN A 128 5.37 16.64 -13.38
N ASN A 129 4.89 15.70 -12.56
CA ASN A 129 3.81 14.78 -12.90
C ASN A 129 2.47 15.12 -12.25
N SER A 130 2.40 16.23 -11.51
CA SER A 130 1.26 16.58 -10.66
C SER A 130 -0.05 16.67 -11.43
N ASN A 131 -0.05 17.21 -12.66
CA ASN A 131 -1.27 17.29 -13.46
C ASN A 131 -1.88 15.92 -13.77
N GLU A 132 -1.05 14.96 -14.16
CA GLU A 132 -1.50 13.61 -14.48
C GLU A 132 -1.95 12.88 -13.22
N PHE A 133 -1.17 12.97 -12.16
CA PHE A 133 -1.53 12.37 -10.87
C PHE A 133 -2.83 12.98 -10.31
N ASN A 134 -3.00 14.31 -10.37
CA ASN A 134 -4.22 14.99 -9.95
C ASN A 134 -5.44 14.55 -10.79
N ASN A 135 -5.26 14.30 -12.09
CA ASN A 135 -6.33 13.78 -12.95
C ASN A 135 -6.78 12.39 -12.48
N GLU A 136 -5.85 11.48 -12.19
CA GLU A 136 -6.18 10.13 -11.72
C GLU A 136 -6.75 10.14 -10.30
N LEU A 137 -6.19 10.91 -9.37
CA LEU A 137 -6.75 11.12 -8.04
C LEU A 137 -8.20 11.62 -8.12
N THR A 138 -8.48 12.57 -9.03
CA THR A 138 -9.84 13.09 -9.25
C THR A 138 -10.76 12.03 -9.87
N LYS A 139 -10.27 11.28 -10.85
CA LYS A 139 -11.02 10.22 -11.53
C LYS A 139 -11.49 9.12 -10.55
N TYR A 140 -10.59 8.68 -9.67
CA TYR A 140 -10.89 7.69 -8.62
C TYR A 140 -11.41 8.32 -7.32
N LYS A 141 -11.66 9.64 -7.31
CA LYS A 141 -12.23 10.38 -6.16
C LYS A 141 -11.47 10.13 -4.86
N ILE A 142 -10.15 10.03 -4.95
CA ILE A 142 -9.29 9.94 -3.78
C ILE A 142 -9.50 11.20 -2.95
N ILE A 143 -9.49 11.04 -1.64
CA ILE A 143 -9.51 12.13 -0.67
C ILE A 143 -8.18 12.10 0.05
N LEU A 144 -7.33 13.10 -0.20
CA LEU A 144 -6.09 13.26 0.52
C LEU A 144 -6.36 13.44 2.01
N ASN A 145 -5.85 12.53 2.81
CA ASN A 145 -5.95 12.61 4.25
C ASN A 145 -4.80 11.84 4.89
N PRO A 146 -4.16 12.40 5.94
CA PRO A 146 -3.17 11.65 6.69
C PRO A 146 -3.80 10.34 7.15
N VAL A 147 -3.13 9.25 6.84
CA VAL A 147 -3.53 7.93 7.31
C VAL A 147 -2.77 7.58 8.58
N LYS A 148 -3.44 6.88 9.48
CA LYS A 148 -2.80 6.34 10.66
C LYS A 148 -2.51 4.87 10.43
N VAL A 149 -1.25 4.50 10.55
CA VAL A 149 -0.84 3.10 10.68
C VAL A 149 -1.21 2.62 12.07
N GLU A 150 -1.92 1.50 12.13
CA GLU A 150 -2.24 0.78 13.35
C GLU A 150 -1.61 -0.60 13.33
N TRP A 151 -1.16 -1.05 14.50
CA TRP A 151 -0.52 -2.36 14.66
C TRP A 151 -1.55 -3.44 14.89
N LEU A 152 -1.23 -4.65 14.43
CA LEU A 152 -2.05 -5.82 14.69
C LEU A 152 -2.14 -6.10 16.21
N PRO A 153 -3.28 -6.65 16.68
CA PRO A 153 -4.43 -7.10 15.88
C PRO A 153 -5.38 -5.97 15.46
N ALA A 154 -6.12 -6.18 14.37
CA ALA A 154 -7.25 -5.33 14.03
C ALA A 154 -8.49 -5.72 14.86
N LEU A 155 -9.38 -4.75 15.08
CA LEU A 155 -10.65 -4.96 15.79
C LEU A 155 -11.83 -4.67 14.87
N ASP A 156 -12.87 -5.50 14.96
CA ASP A 156 -14.15 -5.21 14.32
C ASP A 156 -14.97 -4.18 15.12
N LYS A 157 -16.13 -3.76 14.58
CA LYS A 157 -16.97 -2.75 15.24
C LYS A 157 -17.51 -3.15 16.62
N ASN A 158 -17.49 -4.44 16.94
CA ASN A 158 -17.91 -4.97 18.24
C ASN A 158 -16.71 -5.23 19.16
N GLY A 159 -15.50 -4.88 18.75
CA GLY A 159 -14.26 -5.11 19.50
C GLY A 159 -13.72 -6.54 19.40
N ASN A 160 -14.22 -7.36 18.46
CA ASN A 160 -13.66 -8.70 18.25
C ASN A 160 -12.30 -8.59 17.55
N LYS A 161 -11.33 -9.34 18.04
CA LYS A 161 -10.00 -9.46 17.45
C LYS A 161 -10.06 -10.13 16.08
N ILE A 162 -9.29 -9.60 15.13
CA ILE A 162 -9.03 -10.20 13.83
C ILE A 162 -7.54 -10.47 13.74
N ASP A 163 -7.21 -11.75 13.59
CA ASP A 163 -5.86 -12.22 13.36
C ASP A 163 -5.63 -12.42 11.87
N PHE A 164 -4.47 -12.02 11.38
CA PHE A 164 -4.07 -12.21 9.98
C PHE A 164 -2.88 -13.16 9.93
N GLN A 165 -2.90 -14.08 8.97
CA GLN A 165 -1.88 -15.12 8.85
C GLN A 165 -1.53 -15.37 7.39
N ILE A 166 -0.27 -15.72 7.16
CA ILE A 166 0.15 -16.41 5.95
C ILE A 166 -0.18 -17.89 6.10
N SER A 167 -0.76 -18.50 5.08
CA SER A 167 -1.13 -19.91 5.09
C SER A 167 -0.89 -20.58 3.75
N ASN A 168 -0.94 -21.92 3.74
CA ASN A 168 -0.69 -22.72 2.54
C ASN A 168 0.63 -22.36 1.85
N SER A 169 1.63 -21.94 2.63
CA SER A 169 2.92 -21.52 2.08
C SER A 169 3.66 -22.70 1.45
N LYS A 170 4.16 -22.48 0.25
CA LYS A 170 4.97 -23.44 -0.48
C LYS A 170 6.18 -22.72 -1.06
N GLU A 171 7.35 -23.03 -0.51
CA GLU A 171 8.63 -22.51 -0.98
C GLU A 171 9.20 -23.41 -2.07
N TYR A 172 9.82 -22.80 -3.08
CA TYR A 172 10.51 -23.49 -4.16
C TYR A 172 11.53 -22.58 -4.83
N THR A 173 12.40 -23.17 -5.63
CA THR A 173 13.33 -22.43 -6.47
C THR A 173 12.66 -22.09 -7.79
N GLY A 174 12.54 -20.81 -8.11
CA GLY A 174 11.98 -20.33 -9.38
C GLY A 174 13.06 -19.93 -10.38
N GLU A 175 12.74 -18.91 -11.19
CA GLU A 175 13.66 -18.44 -12.23
C GLU A 175 15.00 -17.97 -11.64
N PHE A 176 16.08 -18.19 -12.40
CA PHE A 176 17.46 -17.85 -12.01
C PHE A 176 17.99 -18.50 -10.72
N GLY A 177 17.31 -19.52 -10.21
CA GLY A 177 17.72 -20.18 -8.97
C GLY A 177 17.31 -19.41 -7.70
N LEU A 178 16.42 -18.42 -7.84
CA LEU A 178 16.01 -17.56 -6.74
C LEU A 178 14.82 -18.16 -5.95
N PRO A 179 14.74 -17.88 -4.64
CA PRO A 179 13.65 -18.35 -3.81
C PRO A 179 12.32 -17.75 -4.27
N HIS A 180 11.29 -18.59 -4.31
CA HIS A 180 9.92 -18.22 -4.59
C HIS A 180 8.99 -18.87 -3.57
N MET A 181 7.87 -18.21 -3.28
CA MET A 181 6.83 -18.71 -2.40
C MET A 181 5.45 -18.51 -3.06
N ASP A 182 4.63 -19.56 -2.98
CA ASP A 182 3.18 -19.44 -3.12
C ASP A 182 2.57 -19.36 -1.72
N TYR A 183 1.63 -18.46 -1.47
CA TYR A 183 0.98 -18.35 -0.16
C TYR A 183 -0.39 -17.68 -0.22
N ASP A 184 -1.23 -17.99 0.78
CA ASP A 184 -2.52 -17.34 0.99
C ASP A 184 -2.44 -16.35 2.15
N ILE A 185 -3.15 -15.23 2.02
CA ILE A 185 -3.35 -14.29 3.12
C ILE A 185 -4.76 -14.50 3.66
N ILE A 186 -4.88 -14.89 4.93
CA ILE A 186 -6.16 -15.15 5.58
C ILE A 186 -6.41 -14.23 6.77
N ALA A 187 -7.66 -13.84 6.96
CA ALA A 187 -8.15 -13.18 8.16
C ALA A 187 -9.00 -14.15 8.99
N ILE A 188 -8.79 -14.15 10.30
CA ILE A 188 -9.44 -15.06 11.25
C ILE A 188 -10.16 -14.22 12.31
N LYS A 189 -11.47 -14.46 12.46
CA LYS A 189 -12.30 -13.81 13.48
C LYS A 189 -13.29 -14.80 14.07
N ASN A 190 -13.26 -15.00 15.39
CA ASN A 190 -14.20 -15.89 16.10
C ASN A 190 -14.27 -17.30 15.47
N ASN A 191 -13.11 -17.90 15.17
CA ASN A 191 -12.96 -19.20 14.49
C ASN A 191 -13.56 -19.26 13.07
N LYS A 192 -13.83 -18.12 12.46
CA LYS A 192 -14.21 -17.99 11.05
C LYS A 192 -13.07 -17.43 10.24
N PHE A 193 -12.98 -17.88 8.99
CA PHE A 193 -11.91 -17.55 8.06
C PHE A 193 -12.43 -16.69 6.92
N LYS A 194 -11.55 -15.86 6.39
CA LYS A 194 -11.76 -15.10 5.16
C LYS A 194 -10.45 -15.11 4.39
N LEU A 195 -10.47 -15.67 3.18
CA LEU A 195 -9.38 -15.52 2.23
C LEU A 195 -9.36 -14.07 1.73
N LEU A 196 -8.20 -13.42 1.83
CA LEU A 196 -8.01 -12.07 1.32
C LEU A 196 -7.39 -12.13 -0.08
N SER A 197 -6.28 -12.85 -0.21
CA SER A 197 -5.59 -12.99 -1.49
C SER A 197 -4.85 -14.32 -1.57
N VAL A 198 -4.62 -14.77 -2.80
CA VAL A 198 -3.79 -15.92 -3.18
C VAL A 198 -2.62 -15.37 -3.97
N ILE A 199 -1.41 -15.60 -3.48
CA ILE A 199 -0.17 -15.13 -4.08
C ILE A 199 0.55 -16.35 -4.66
N GLU A 200 0.80 -16.31 -5.97
CA GLU A 200 1.48 -17.37 -6.69
C GLU A 200 2.78 -16.83 -7.28
N ASN A 201 3.84 -17.63 -7.23
CA ASN A 201 5.13 -17.36 -7.85
C ASN A 201 5.72 -16.00 -7.46
N LYS A 202 5.62 -15.66 -6.17
CA LYS A 202 6.25 -14.47 -5.62
C LYS A 202 7.72 -14.76 -5.32
N MET A 203 8.63 -13.97 -5.86
CA MET A 203 10.06 -14.06 -5.57
C MET A 203 10.35 -13.48 -4.18
N CYS A 204 10.09 -14.26 -3.14
CA CYS A 204 10.31 -13.88 -1.74
C CYS A 204 10.70 -15.09 -0.89
N ASP A 205 11.47 -14.84 0.16
CA ASP A 205 11.81 -15.83 1.19
C ASP A 205 10.75 -15.89 2.30
N TYR A 206 10.15 -14.74 2.61
CA TYR A 206 9.23 -14.61 3.73
C TYR A 206 8.13 -13.58 3.45
N ALA A 207 6.96 -13.76 4.04
CA ALA A 207 5.83 -12.84 3.99
C ALA A 207 5.15 -12.76 5.35
N MET A 208 4.72 -11.56 5.76
CA MET A 208 4.09 -11.37 7.08
C MET A 208 3.13 -10.18 7.15
N PRO A 209 1.89 -10.38 7.64
CA PRO A 209 1.02 -9.29 8.04
C PRO A 209 1.60 -8.55 9.24
N THR A 210 1.78 -7.23 9.12
CA THR A 210 2.48 -6.43 10.14
C THR A 210 1.57 -5.39 10.80
N ALA A 211 0.88 -4.62 9.97
CA ALA A 211 0.12 -3.47 10.38
C ALA A 211 -1.08 -3.30 9.45
N TYR A 212 -1.86 -2.23 9.66
CA TYR A 212 -2.95 -1.90 8.77
C TYR A 212 -3.28 -0.41 8.82
N ILE A 213 -3.97 0.06 7.79
CA ILE A 213 -4.55 1.39 7.71
C ILE A 213 -6.05 1.26 7.64
N LYS A 214 -6.78 1.99 8.48
CA LYS A 214 -8.25 2.02 8.42
C LYS A 214 -8.72 2.99 7.34
N SER A 215 -9.68 2.57 6.54
CA SER A 215 -10.49 3.49 5.75
C SER A 215 -11.29 4.39 6.69
N PRO A 216 -11.32 5.71 6.47
CA PRO A 216 -12.17 6.62 7.25
C PRO A 216 -13.65 6.58 6.81
N TYR A 217 -13.98 5.84 5.75
CA TYR A 217 -15.31 5.89 5.11
C TYR A 217 -16.10 4.59 5.19
N GLU A 218 -15.43 3.46 5.38
CA GLU A 218 -16.04 2.13 5.45
C GLU A 218 -15.35 1.25 6.48
N ASP A 219 -15.97 0.13 6.83
CA ASP A 219 -15.43 -0.89 7.73
C ASP A 219 -14.32 -1.73 7.04
N ARG A 220 -13.43 -1.07 6.31
CA ARG A 220 -12.32 -1.69 5.57
C ARG A 220 -10.99 -1.24 6.12
N ILE A 221 -10.04 -2.16 6.07
CA ILE A 221 -8.63 -1.88 6.27
C ILE A 221 -7.84 -2.19 5.00
N ALA A 222 -6.75 -1.46 4.78
CA ALA A 222 -5.63 -1.93 3.99
C ALA A 222 -4.68 -2.65 4.95
N LEU A 223 -4.69 -3.98 4.91
CA LEU A 223 -3.71 -4.82 5.60
C LEU A 223 -2.36 -4.60 4.94
N ILE A 224 -1.35 -4.33 5.75
CA ILE A 224 0.04 -4.19 5.34
C ILE A 224 0.68 -5.56 5.52
N VAL A 225 1.08 -6.16 4.41
CA VAL A 225 1.88 -7.39 4.38
C VAL A 225 3.24 -7.01 3.86
N ALA A 226 4.26 -7.42 4.59
CA ALA A 226 5.62 -7.20 4.19
C ALA A 226 6.25 -8.50 3.69
N ASP A 227 6.90 -8.40 2.54
CA ASP A 227 7.58 -9.50 1.87
C ASP A 227 9.09 -9.25 1.92
N GLU A 228 9.86 -10.26 2.28
CA GLU A 228 11.31 -10.28 2.13
C GLU A 228 11.65 -10.79 0.73
N GLU A 229 12.02 -9.89 -0.17
CA GLU A 229 12.33 -10.20 -1.57
C GLU A 229 13.84 -10.17 -1.81
N TYR A 230 14.31 -11.05 -2.70
CA TYR A 230 15.72 -11.07 -3.12
C TYR A 230 15.99 -9.95 -4.14
N VAL A 231 16.96 -9.10 -3.83
CA VAL A 231 17.43 -7.98 -4.67
C VAL A 231 18.91 -8.17 -5.04
N TYR A 232 19.52 -7.15 -5.67
CA TYR A 232 20.87 -7.28 -6.21
C TYR A 232 21.94 -7.51 -5.12
N GLU A 233 21.85 -6.83 -3.97
CA GLU A 233 22.83 -6.93 -2.87
C GLU A 233 22.33 -7.71 -1.64
N GLY A 234 21.35 -8.61 -1.80
CA GLY A 234 20.82 -9.45 -0.73
C GLY A 234 19.30 -9.43 -0.68
N ASN A 235 18.74 -9.26 0.51
CA ASN A 235 17.30 -9.31 0.75
C ASN A 235 16.77 -7.94 1.20
N GLU A 236 15.64 -7.52 0.65
CA GLU A 236 14.95 -6.27 0.99
C GLU A 236 13.52 -6.52 1.44
N ILE A 237 13.01 -5.61 2.27
CA ILE A 237 11.61 -5.65 2.69
C ILE A 237 10.76 -4.77 1.76
N PHE A 238 9.80 -5.39 1.09
CA PHE A 238 8.77 -4.72 0.32
C PHE A 238 7.44 -4.77 1.07
N VAL A 239 6.63 -3.74 0.91
CA VAL A 239 5.32 -3.66 1.56
C VAL A 239 4.23 -3.67 0.49
N ASN A 240 3.24 -4.52 0.70
CA ASN A 240 2.07 -4.69 -0.14
C ASN A 240 0.79 -4.44 0.68
N PHE A 241 -0.24 -3.95 0.02
CA PHE A 241 -1.54 -3.66 0.64
C PHE A 241 -2.59 -4.65 0.17
N TYR A 242 -3.39 -5.15 1.11
CA TYR A 242 -4.49 -6.07 0.83
C TYR A 242 -5.77 -5.65 1.55
N GLY A 243 -6.88 -5.70 0.85
CA GLY A 243 -8.15 -5.17 1.31
C GLY A 243 -8.88 -6.14 2.22
N CYS A 244 -9.34 -5.66 3.37
CA CYS A 244 -10.21 -6.46 4.21
C CYS A 244 -11.34 -5.63 4.82
N ASN A 245 -12.58 -5.88 4.37
CA ASN A 245 -13.75 -5.48 5.15
C ASN A 245 -13.82 -6.33 6.43
N VAL A 246 -13.63 -5.70 7.59
CA VAL A 246 -13.48 -6.37 8.89
C VAL A 246 -14.79 -6.93 9.45
N ASN A 247 -15.92 -6.60 8.84
CA ASN A 247 -17.25 -6.99 9.31
C ASN A 247 -17.92 -8.07 8.45
N ILE A 248 -17.49 -8.28 7.20
CA ILE A 248 -18.14 -9.21 6.26
C ILE A 248 -17.14 -10.17 5.60
N GLY A 249 -17.65 -11.29 5.08
CA GLY A 249 -16.87 -12.29 4.34
C GLY A 249 -16.23 -13.39 5.17
N PHE A 250 -16.49 -13.43 6.49
CA PHE A 250 -15.98 -14.49 7.38
C PHE A 250 -16.91 -15.70 7.40
N THR A 251 -16.38 -16.87 7.04
CA THR A 251 -17.13 -18.14 6.95
C THR A 251 -16.48 -19.24 7.80
N ASN A 252 -17.18 -20.37 8.00
CA ASN A 252 -16.61 -21.52 8.70
C ASN A 252 -15.78 -22.43 7.77
N GLU A 253 -15.82 -22.17 6.46
CA GLU A 253 -15.15 -22.96 5.44
C GLU A 253 -13.82 -22.28 5.10
N ARG A 254 -12.80 -23.12 4.93
CA ARG A 254 -11.47 -22.71 4.48
C ARG A 254 -11.32 -23.07 3.01
#